data_AF-A0A949L1T1-F1
#
_entry.id   AF-A0A949L1T1-F1
#
_cell.length_a   1.000
_cell.length_b   1.000
_cell.length_c   1.000
_cell.angle_alpha   90.00
_cell.angle_beta   90.00
_cell.angle_gamma   90.00
#
_symmetry.space_group_name_H-M   'P 1'
#
loop_
_entity.id
_entity.type
_entity.pdbx_description
1 polymer ?
#
loop_
_entity_poly.entity_id
_entity_poly.type
_entity_poly.pdbx_seq_one_letter_code
_entity_poly.pdbx_strand_id
1 'polypeptide(L)'
;MTRLKTEWIDELINKIIANEKKLKELTGLNYLEFAAHSNHLSTYTVKQAAVHELVAVVSITSGLGVISRFSESVAAIIRQAGFNAFVTEKTDIDGLYESRLKNATMVFFADDIRYLGWHFSKNIFSDNNISTARGYVEALECVTETLKDKATLVMGCGVVGCEIVKYLKTKNAVPVVFDKNHELMNHVSVDLGVQLLEDKDKIKNYDLVMDATSEGKWLHKGMLHDKAWISAPGIPLSLDDEMSEIYAHRLIHDYLEIGTLTMLGELCH
;
A
#
# COMPACT_ATOMS: atom_id res chain seq x y z
N MET A 1 3.71 13.40 -3.22
CA MET A 1 3.95 11.94 -3.21
C MET A 1 5.39 11.74 -2.83
N THR A 2 5.69 10.85 -1.88
CA THR A 2 7.09 10.54 -1.54
C THR A 2 7.62 9.53 -2.54
N ARG A 3 8.61 9.93 -3.35
CA ARG A 3 9.33 9.01 -4.23
C ARG A 3 10.18 8.06 -3.38
N LEU A 4 10.13 6.76 -3.66
CA LEU A 4 10.97 5.78 -2.98
C LEU A 4 12.46 6.05 -3.25
N LYS A 5 13.29 5.75 -2.25
CA LYS A 5 14.74 5.70 -2.40
C LYS A 5 15.18 4.26 -2.57
N THR A 6 16.24 4.06 -3.36
CA THR A 6 16.90 2.75 -3.56
C THR A 6 17.20 2.05 -2.23
N GLU A 7 17.76 2.79 -1.27
CA GLU A 7 18.11 2.27 0.06
C GLU A 7 16.95 1.66 0.85
N TRP A 8 15.69 2.04 0.56
CA TRP A 8 14.50 1.50 1.22
C TRP A 8 14.07 0.14 0.64
N ILE A 9 14.37 -0.11 -0.64
CA ILE A 9 13.92 -1.32 -1.36
C ILE A 9 15.04 -2.27 -1.75
N ASP A 10 16.30 -1.90 -1.55
CA ASP A 10 17.47 -2.71 -1.90
C ASP A 10 17.44 -4.11 -1.27
N GLU A 11 16.93 -4.22 -0.04
CA GLU A 11 16.87 -5.51 0.66
C GLU A 11 15.55 -6.25 0.44
N LEU A 12 14.58 -5.65 -0.23
CA LEU A 12 13.22 -6.19 -0.39
C LEU A 12 13.25 -7.58 -1.02
N ILE A 13 13.99 -7.74 -2.12
CA ILE A 13 14.12 -9.03 -2.82
C ILE A 13 14.68 -10.11 -1.89
N ASN A 14 15.66 -9.77 -1.05
CA ASN A 14 16.28 -10.73 -0.13
C ASN A 14 15.37 -11.06 1.07
N LYS A 15 14.46 -10.16 1.42
CA LYS A 15 13.54 -10.29 2.54
C LYS A 15 12.13 -10.75 2.14
N ILE A 16 11.84 -10.95 0.86
CA ILE A 16 10.47 -11.18 0.36
C ILE A 16 9.73 -12.31 1.09
N ILE A 17 10.41 -13.43 1.36
CA ILE A 17 9.84 -14.57 2.10
C ILE A 17 9.57 -14.20 3.56
N ALA A 18 10.48 -13.46 4.19
CA ALA A 18 10.31 -12.99 5.56
C ALA A 18 9.20 -11.94 5.67
N ASN A 19 9.08 -11.07 4.68
CA ASN A 19 8.04 -10.04 4.61
C ASN A 19 6.65 -10.68 4.41
N GLU A 20 6.52 -11.68 3.53
CA GLU A 20 5.28 -12.45 3.42
C GLU A 20 4.94 -13.16 4.72
N LYS A 21 5.92 -13.79 5.37
CA LYS A 21 5.70 -14.44 6.66
C LYS A 21 5.20 -13.43 7.71
N LYS A 22 5.80 -12.24 7.78
CA LYS A 22 5.37 -11.17 8.69
C LYS A 22 3.93 -10.71 8.38
N LEU A 23 3.60 -10.48 7.10
CA LEU A 23 2.24 -10.13 6.70
C LEU A 23 1.24 -11.21 7.13
N LYS A 24 1.60 -12.49 6.94
CA LYS A 24 0.76 -13.63 7.33
C LYS A 24 0.63 -13.77 8.85
N GLU A 25 1.69 -13.51 9.61
CA GLU A 25 1.63 -13.50 11.08
C GLU A 25 0.70 -12.42 11.60
N LEU A 26 0.65 -11.25 10.94
CA LEU A 26 -0.23 -10.15 11.32
C LEU A 26 -1.68 -10.37 10.88
N THR A 27 -1.89 -10.66 9.58
CA THR A 27 -3.22 -10.65 8.95
C THR A 27 -3.85 -12.03 8.78
N GLY A 28 -3.06 -13.09 8.95
CA GLY A 28 -3.45 -14.47 8.61
C GLY A 28 -3.32 -14.82 7.13
N LEU A 29 -2.95 -13.87 6.26
CA LEU A 29 -2.96 -14.04 4.81
C LEU A 29 -1.54 -14.01 4.22
N ASN A 30 -1.26 -14.95 3.31
CA ASN A 30 -0.07 -14.86 2.45
C ASN A 30 -0.29 -13.86 1.29
N TYR A 31 0.69 -13.64 0.43
CA TYR A 31 0.59 -12.61 -0.62
C TYR A 31 -0.53 -12.86 -1.65
N LEU A 32 -0.72 -14.11 -2.08
CA LEU A 32 -1.79 -14.47 -3.00
C LEU A 32 -3.16 -14.30 -2.33
N GLU A 33 -3.29 -14.77 -1.10
CA GLU A 33 -4.51 -14.65 -0.30
C GLU A 33 -4.86 -13.18 -0.01
N PHE A 34 -3.86 -12.36 0.27
CA PHE A 34 -4.02 -10.93 0.52
C PHE A 34 -4.47 -10.20 -0.74
N ALA A 35 -3.84 -10.46 -1.90
CA ALA A 35 -4.24 -9.87 -3.18
C ALA A 35 -5.72 -10.20 -3.52
N ALA A 36 -6.18 -11.41 -3.19
CA ALA A 36 -7.58 -11.80 -3.34
C ALA A 36 -8.48 -11.08 -2.33
N HIS A 37 -8.11 -11.14 -1.04
CA HIS A 37 -8.89 -10.58 0.06
C HIS A 37 -9.10 -9.08 -0.09
N SER A 38 -8.03 -8.32 -0.38
CA SER A 38 -8.11 -6.87 -0.51
C SER A 38 -8.99 -6.41 -1.66
N ASN A 39 -9.38 -7.31 -2.56
CA ASN A 39 -10.21 -7.03 -3.74
C ASN A 39 -11.55 -7.75 -3.71
N HIS A 40 -11.92 -8.35 -2.58
CA HIS A 40 -13.17 -9.11 -2.42
C HIS A 40 -13.30 -10.24 -3.46
N LEU A 41 -12.16 -10.81 -3.86
CA LEU A 41 -12.06 -11.93 -4.79
C LEU A 41 -11.88 -13.23 -4.04
N SER A 42 -12.29 -14.33 -4.66
CA SER A 42 -11.92 -15.65 -4.16
C SER A 42 -10.42 -15.91 -4.41
N THR A 43 -9.75 -16.58 -3.48
CA THR A 43 -8.37 -17.07 -3.66
C THR A 43 -8.25 -17.92 -4.92
N TYR A 44 -9.31 -18.67 -5.29
CA TYR A 44 -9.35 -19.43 -6.53
C TYR A 44 -9.22 -18.53 -7.77
N THR A 45 -9.94 -17.41 -7.82
CA THR A 45 -9.89 -16.45 -8.93
C THR A 45 -8.46 -15.94 -9.16
N VAL A 46 -7.81 -15.45 -8.10
CA VAL A 46 -6.43 -14.94 -8.19
C VAL A 46 -5.45 -16.06 -8.53
N LYS A 47 -5.65 -17.27 -8.00
CA LYS A 47 -4.84 -18.43 -8.35
C LYS A 47 -4.98 -18.84 -9.82
N GLN A 48 -6.18 -18.76 -10.41
CA GLN A 48 -6.35 -19.01 -11.84
C GLN A 48 -5.63 -17.94 -12.69
N ALA A 49 -5.74 -16.67 -12.29
CA ALA A 49 -4.98 -15.60 -12.94
C ALA A 49 -3.47 -15.86 -12.85
N ALA A 50 -2.96 -16.26 -11.69
CA ALA A 50 -1.53 -16.56 -11.49
C ALA A 50 -0.97 -17.64 -12.45
N VAL A 51 -1.81 -18.61 -12.84
CA VAL A 51 -1.44 -19.69 -13.77
C VAL A 51 -1.38 -19.21 -15.23
N HIS A 52 -2.28 -18.31 -15.62
CA HIS A 52 -2.51 -17.96 -17.02
C HIS A 52 -1.91 -16.62 -17.43
N GLU A 53 -1.76 -15.69 -16.49
CA GLU A 53 -1.34 -14.33 -16.75
C GLU A 53 0.18 -14.20 -16.68
N LEU A 54 0.74 -13.47 -17.63
CA LEU A 54 2.16 -13.12 -17.66
C LEU A 54 2.28 -11.61 -17.41
N VAL A 55 3.05 -11.26 -16.40
CA VAL A 55 3.18 -9.88 -15.93
C VAL A 55 4.55 -9.32 -16.32
N ALA A 56 4.56 -8.23 -17.08
CA ALA A 56 5.77 -7.46 -17.33
C ALA A 56 5.92 -6.33 -16.31
N VAL A 57 7.15 -5.99 -15.96
CA VAL A 57 7.46 -4.78 -15.20
C VAL A 57 8.41 -3.93 -16.02
N VAL A 58 7.99 -2.71 -16.33
CA VAL A 58 8.72 -1.79 -17.21
C VAL A 58 9.29 -0.64 -16.41
N SER A 59 10.60 -0.46 -16.50
CA SER A 59 11.28 0.72 -15.96
C SER A 59 11.00 1.95 -16.82
N ILE A 60 10.63 3.05 -16.18
CA ILE A 60 10.37 4.33 -16.84
C ILE A 60 11.48 5.32 -16.48
N THR A 61 11.96 6.06 -17.48
CA THR A 61 13.08 7.00 -17.37
C THR A 61 12.63 8.46 -17.29
N SER A 62 11.35 8.74 -17.51
CA SER A 62 10.79 10.08 -17.40
C SER A 62 10.97 10.67 -15.98
N GLY A 63 11.03 12.00 -15.91
CA GLY A 63 11.17 12.72 -14.64
C GLY A 63 12.54 12.53 -14.00
N LEU A 64 12.59 12.10 -12.73
CA LEU A 64 13.82 11.85 -11.98
C LEU A 64 14.48 10.49 -12.33
N GLY A 65 13.99 9.80 -13.36
CA GLY A 65 14.59 8.59 -13.90
C GLY A 65 14.27 7.32 -13.12
N VAL A 66 15.03 6.27 -13.39
CA VAL A 66 14.82 4.93 -12.81
C VAL A 66 15.27 4.90 -11.35
N ILE A 67 14.42 4.39 -10.47
CA ILE A 67 14.83 3.97 -9.12
C ILE A 67 15.45 2.58 -9.25
N SER A 68 16.72 2.45 -8.87
CA SER A 68 17.42 1.16 -8.95
C SER A 68 16.65 0.10 -8.17
N ARG A 69 16.52 -1.09 -8.76
CA ARG A 69 15.86 -2.27 -8.18
C ARG A 69 14.35 -2.15 -7.97
N PHE A 70 13.71 -1.05 -8.35
CA PHE A 70 12.26 -0.91 -8.23
C PHE A 70 11.50 -1.96 -9.06
N SER A 71 11.80 -2.05 -10.35
CA SER A 71 11.13 -2.99 -11.25
C SER A 71 11.38 -4.44 -10.83
N GLU A 72 12.59 -4.75 -10.39
CA GLU A 72 12.97 -6.06 -9.86
C GLU A 72 12.23 -6.39 -8.56
N SER A 73 12.01 -5.40 -7.70
CA SER A 73 11.25 -5.55 -6.45
C SER A 73 9.77 -5.82 -6.73
N VAL A 74 9.14 -5.05 -7.62
CA VAL A 74 7.77 -5.30 -8.08
C VAL A 74 7.64 -6.71 -8.68
N ALA A 75 8.55 -7.10 -9.56
CA ALA A 75 8.55 -8.44 -10.15
C ALA A 75 8.74 -9.54 -9.09
N ALA A 76 9.56 -9.31 -8.06
CA ALA A 76 9.75 -10.26 -6.95
C ALA A 76 8.47 -10.42 -6.11
N ILE A 77 7.77 -9.34 -5.80
CA ILE A 77 6.48 -9.37 -5.08
C ILE A 77 5.46 -10.18 -5.87
N ILE A 78 5.32 -9.90 -7.17
CA ILE A 78 4.35 -10.55 -8.05
C ILE A 78 4.67 -12.06 -8.18
N ARG A 79 5.96 -12.42 -8.30
CA ARG A 79 6.37 -13.83 -8.30
C ARG A 79 6.12 -14.52 -6.95
N GLN A 80 6.35 -13.83 -5.84
CA GLN A 80 6.07 -14.37 -4.51
C GLN A 80 4.57 -14.63 -4.33
N ALA A 81 3.71 -13.79 -4.91
CA ALA A 81 2.27 -14.02 -4.98
C ALA A 81 1.86 -15.17 -5.95
N GLY A 82 2.82 -15.82 -6.62
CA GLY A 82 2.61 -17.01 -7.45
C GLY A 82 2.44 -16.76 -8.95
N PHE A 83 2.56 -15.51 -9.41
CA PHE A 83 2.42 -15.15 -10.83
C PHE A 83 3.74 -15.33 -11.59
N ASN A 84 3.64 -15.53 -12.90
CA ASN A 84 4.79 -15.39 -13.79
C ASN A 84 5.06 -13.91 -14.07
N ALA A 85 6.21 -13.40 -13.64
CA ALA A 85 6.61 -12.02 -13.93
C ALA A 85 8.04 -11.89 -14.45
N PHE A 86 8.30 -10.84 -15.23
CA PHE A 86 9.63 -10.47 -15.70
C PHE A 86 9.81 -8.95 -15.81
N VAL A 87 11.05 -8.49 -15.68
CA VAL A 87 11.42 -7.09 -15.95
C VAL A 87 11.85 -6.99 -17.41
N THR A 88 11.39 -5.98 -18.13
CA THR A 88 11.82 -5.75 -19.51
C THR A 88 13.28 -5.30 -19.56
N GLU A 89 14.00 -5.71 -20.60
CA GLU A 89 15.37 -5.24 -20.84
C GLU A 89 15.38 -3.78 -21.30
N LYS A 90 14.33 -3.38 -22.03
CA LYS A 90 14.12 -2.00 -22.49
C LYS A 90 13.28 -1.19 -21.50
N THR A 91 13.42 0.12 -21.57
CA THR A 91 12.68 1.09 -20.76
C THR A 91 11.59 1.79 -21.58
N ASP A 92 10.70 2.50 -20.90
CA ASP A 92 9.72 3.41 -21.51
C ASP A 92 8.86 2.72 -22.60
N ILE A 93 8.73 3.35 -23.77
CA ILE A 93 7.94 2.84 -24.89
C ILE A 93 8.50 1.52 -25.41
N ASP A 94 9.82 1.37 -25.50
CA ASP A 94 10.43 0.13 -25.98
C ASP A 94 10.22 -1.02 -24.99
N GLY A 95 10.17 -0.73 -23.68
CA GLY A 95 9.80 -1.70 -22.65
C GLY A 95 8.35 -2.14 -22.77
N LEU A 96 7.41 -1.20 -22.98
CA LEU A 96 6.00 -1.53 -23.26
C LEU A 96 5.84 -2.34 -24.56
N TYR A 97 6.66 -2.06 -25.57
CA TYR A 97 6.69 -2.86 -26.79
C TYR A 97 7.23 -4.28 -26.53
N GLU A 98 8.32 -4.42 -25.78
CA GLU A 98 8.90 -5.69 -25.37
C GLU A 98 7.90 -6.55 -24.58
N SER A 99 7.13 -5.95 -23.66
CA SER A 99 6.12 -6.69 -22.88
C SER A 99 5.08 -7.33 -23.80
N ARG A 100 4.66 -6.62 -24.85
CA ARG A 100 3.72 -7.15 -25.84
C ARG A 100 4.34 -8.23 -26.72
N LEU A 101 5.59 -8.08 -27.16
CA LEU A 101 6.31 -9.11 -27.92
C LEU A 101 6.45 -10.42 -27.15
N LYS A 102 6.63 -10.34 -25.82
CA LYS A 102 6.70 -11.50 -24.93
C LYS A 102 5.33 -12.02 -24.48
N ASN A 103 4.24 -11.52 -25.07
CA ASN A 103 2.85 -11.89 -24.77
C ASN A 103 2.43 -11.64 -23.30
N ALA A 104 3.03 -10.66 -22.63
CA ALA A 104 2.55 -10.23 -21.31
C ALA A 104 1.12 -9.70 -21.44
N THR A 105 0.24 -10.16 -20.55
CA THR A 105 -1.17 -9.77 -20.48
C THR A 105 -1.40 -8.64 -19.50
N MET A 106 -0.50 -8.48 -18.53
CA MET A 106 -0.46 -7.39 -17.57
C MET A 106 0.90 -6.68 -17.62
N VAL A 107 0.91 -5.39 -17.28
CA VAL A 107 2.13 -4.61 -17.13
C VAL A 107 2.05 -3.71 -15.90
N PHE A 108 3.17 -3.60 -15.18
CA PHE A 108 3.38 -2.63 -14.11
C PHE A 108 4.48 -1.66 -14.52
N PHE A 109 4.27 -0.37 -14.26
CA PHE A 109 5.22 0.68 -14.59
C PHE A 109 4.95 1.92 -13.74
N ALA A 110 6.01 2.68 -13.45
CA ALA A 110 5.88 3.87 -12.61
C ALA A 110 6.80 5.00 -13.07
N ASP A 111 6.27 6.22 -13.09
CA ASP A 111 7.05 7.46 -13.09
C ASP A 111 6.96 8.17 -11.73
N ASP A 112 7.39 9.43 -11.65
CA ASP A 112 7.34 10.24 -10.42
C ASP A 112 5.94 10.52 -9.87
N ILE A 113 4.92 10.42 -10.72
CA ILE A 113 3.55 10.89 -10.47
C ILE A 113 2.59 9.70 -10.37
N ARG A 114 2.81 8.66 -11.16
CA ARG A 114 1.92 7.51 -11.30
C ARG A 114 2.69 6.22 -11.21
N TYR A 115 2.21 5.33 -10.35
CA TYR A 115 2.54 3.92 -10.38
C TYR A 115 1.27 3.16 -10.76
N LEU A 116 1.28 2.50 -11.91
CA LEU A 116 0.10 1.88 -12.52
C LEU A 116 0.32 0.40 -12.80
N GLY A 117 -0.76 -0.36 -12.62
CA GLY A 117 -0.94 -1.68 -13.19
C GLY A 117 -1.95 -1.61 -14.34
N TRP A 118 -1.71 -2.32 -15.44
CA TRP A 118 -2.63 -2.37 -16.57
C TRP A 118 -2.75 -3.78 -17.11
N HIS A 119 -3.99 -4.27 -17.19
CA HIS A 119 -4.30 -5.48 -17.93
C HIS A 119 -4.72 -5.13 -19.37
N PHE A 120 -3.88 -5.47 -20.34
CA PHE A 120 -4.07 -5.09 -21.74
C PHE A 120 -5.39 -5.59 -22.34
N SER A 121 -5.70 -6.89 -22.17
CA SER A 121 -6.86 -7.51 -22.82
C SER A 121 -8.19 -7.11 -22.17
N LYS A 122 -8.21 -6.95 -20.85
CA LYS A 122 -9.42 -6.57 -20.10
C LYS A 122 -9.61 -5.05 -20.03
N ASN A 123 -8.59 -4.27 -20.40
CA ASN A 123 -8.55 -2.81 -20.28
C ASN A 123 -8.86 -2.31 -18.86
N ILE A 124 -8.33 -3.02 -17.85
CA ILE A 124 -8.45 -2.69 -16.44
C ILE A 124 -7.17 -2.01 -15.99
N PHE A 125 -7.30 -0.88 -15.30
CA PHE A 125 -6.19 -0.13 -14.71
C PHE A 125 -6.29 -0.16 -13.19
N SER A 126 -5.13 -0.14 -12.56
CA SER A 126 -4.97 -0.05 -11.12
C SER A 126 -3.99 1.10 -10.80
N ASP A 127 -4.38 2.01 -9.90
CA ASP A 127 -3.55 3.16 -9.46
C ASP A 127 -3.07 2.91 -8.02
N ASN A 128 -1.75 2.98 -7.84
CA ASN A 128 -1.11 2.67 -6.57
C ASN A 128 -1.66 3.46 -5.37
N ASN A 129 -2.07 4.73 -5.53
CA ASN A 129 -2.55 5.49 -4.38
C ASN A 129 -3.86 4.91 -3.84
N ILE A 130 -4.77 4.54 -4.75
CA ILE A 130 -6.07 3.94 -4.41
C ILE A 130 -5.85 2.54 -3.85
N SER A 131 -5.01 1.74 -4.50
CA SER A 131 -4.75 0.35 -4.10
C SER A 131 -3.97 0.28 -2.78
N THR A 132 -3.04 1.19 -2.53
CA THR A 132 -2.33 1.30 -1.24
C THR A 132 -3.30 1.64 -0.13
N ALA A 133 -4.16 2.66 -0.32
CA ALA A 133 -5.17 3.01 0.66
C ALA A 133 -6.10 1.83 0.98
N ARG A 134 -6.62 1.15 -0.07
CA ARG A 134 -7.45 -0.04 0.09
C ARG A 134 -6.72 -1.15 0.85
N GLY A 135 -5.52 -1.54 0.39
CA GLY A 135 -4.75 -2.63 0.96
C GLY A 135 -4.47 -2.41 2.45
N TYR A 136 -4.02 -1.21 2.84
CA TYR A 136 -3.73 -0.93 4.24
C TYR A 136 -4.99 -0.87 5.13
N VAL A 137 -6.15 -0.43 4.60
CA VAL A 137 -7.42 -0.50 5.35
C VAL A 137 -7.88 -1.95 5.51
N GLU A 138 -7.80 -2.77 4.46
CA GLU A 138 -8.14 -4.20 4.52
C GLU A 138 -7.22 -4.96 5.47
N ALA A 139 -5.93 -4.64 5.48
CA ALA A 139 -4.97 -5.22 6.43
C ALA A 139 -5.32 -4.87 7.89
N LEU A 140 -5.76 -3.62 8.15
CA LEU A 140 -6.23 -3.22 9.48
C LEU A 140 -7.56 -3.90 9.86
N GLU A 141 -8.45 -4.12 8.90
CA GLU A 141 -9.70 -4.85 9.16
C GLU A 141 -9.42 -6.31 9.52
N CYS A 142 -8.46 -6.96 8.86
CA CYS A 142 -8.06 -8.34 9.19
C CYS A 142 -7.71 -8.54 10.67
N VAL A 143 -7.01 -7.57 11.27
CA VAL A 143 -6.54 -7.67 12.68
C VAL A 143 -7.55 -7.17 13.70
N THR A 144 -8.63 -6.54 13.25
CA THR A 144 -9.69 -5.97 14.10
C THR A 144 -11.05 -6.64 13.92
N GLU A 145 -11.13 -7.64 13.03
CA GLU A 145 -12.30 -8.37 12.55
C GLU A 145 -13.33 -7.53 11.77
N THR A 146 -13.54 -6.27 12.16
CA THR A 146 -14.39 -5.30 11.48
C THR A 146 -14.00 -3.88 11.84
N LEU A 147 -14.15 -2.95 10.89
CA LEU A 147 -14.00 -1.50 11.13
C LEU A 147 -15.32 -0.77 11.33
N LYS A 148 -16.46 -1.46 11.15
CA LYS A 148 -17.79 -0.83 11.24
C LYS A 148 -18.00 -0.16 12.60
N ASP A 149 -18.47 1.09 12.54
CA ASP A 149 -18.76 1.97 13.68
C ASP A 149 -17.54 2.25 14.60
N LYS A 150 -16.32 1.86 14.20
CA LYS A 150 -15.10 2.11 14.98
C LYS A 150 -14.45 3.44 14.60
N ALA A 151 -14.09 4.22 15.61
CA ALA A 151 -13.30 5.43 15.42
C ALA A 151 -11.88 5.07 14.96
N THR A 152 -11.48 5.54 13.78
CA THR A 152 -10.16 5.25 13.20
C THR A 152 -9.45 6.56 12.91
N LEU A 153 -8.30 6.78 13.54
CA LEU A 153 -7.49 7.97 13.30
C LEU A 153 -6.74 7.79 11.97
N VAL A 154 -6.83 8.78 11.09
CA VAL A 154 -6.04 8.87 9.86
C VAL A 154 -5.08 10.05 9.98
N MET A 155 -3.80 9.76 10.05
CA MET A 155 -2.74 10.77 10.06
C MET A 155 -2.21 10.97 8.64
N GLY A 156 -2.19 12.23 8.21
CA GLY A 156 -1.83 12.63 6.86
C GLY A 156 -3.05 12.81 5.95
N CYS A 157 -3.26 14.03 5.47
CA CYS A 157 -4.33 14.44 4.56
C CYS A 157 -3.82 14.58 3.11
N GLY A 158 -2.77 13.84 2.75
CA GLY A 158 -2.28 13.72 1.36
C GLY A 158 -3.15 12.78 0.52
N VAL A 159 -2.73 12.51 -0.72
CA VAL A 159 -3.49 11.68 -1.69
C VAL A 159 -3.91 10.33 -1.09
N VAL A 160 -2.97 9.56 -0.54
CA VAL A 160 -3.27 8.24 0.07
C VAL A 160 -4.15 8.39 1.30
N GLY A 161 -3.91 9.37 2.16
CA GLY A 161 -4.74 9.65 3.34
C GLY A 161 -6.20 9.95 2.99
N CYS A 162 -6.43 10.75 1.95
CA CYS A 162 -7.77 11.01 1.43
C CYS A 162 -8.45 9.73 0.90
N GLU A 163 -7.72 8.89 0.17
CA GLU A 163 -8.26 7.60 -0.30
C GLU A 163 -8.55 6.63 0.86
N ILE A 164 -7.72 6.63 1.92
CA ILE A 164 -7.97 5.87 3.15
C ILE A 164 -9.30 6.32 3.77
N VAL A 165 -9.51 7.62 3.94
CA VAL A 165 -10.75 8.16 4.50
C VAL A 165 -11.97 7.74 3.67
N LYS A 166 -11.88 7.83 2.33
CA LYS A 166 -12.96 7.39 1.43
C LYS A 166 -13.25 5.90 1.62
N TYR A 167 -12.22 5.06 1.69
CA TYR A 167 -12.38 3.62 1.81
C TYR A 167 -12.90 3.20 3.20
N LEU A 168 -12.44 3.83 4.28
CA LEU A 168 -12.99 3.63 5.63
C LEU A 168 -14.50 3.87 5.69
N LYS A 169 -15.00 4.88 4.96
CA LYS A 169 -16.44 5.15 4.88
C LYS A 169 -17.23 4.04 4.17
N THR A 170 -16.67 3.40 3.15
CA THR A 170 -17.34 2.26 2.50
C THR A 170 -17.46 1.05 3.44
N LYS A 171 -16.54 0.95 4.41
CA LYS A 171 -16.57 -0.03 5.51
C LYS A 171 -17.46 0.38 6.69
N ASN A 172 -18.15 1.52 6.61
CA ASN A 172 -18.92 2.12 7.71
C ASN A 172 -18.09 2.41 8.97
N ALA A 173 -16.78 2.66 8.82
CA ALA A 173 -15.95 3.13 9.92
C ALA A 173 -16.18 4.63 10.18
N VAL A 174 -15.68 5.12 11.32
CA VAL A 174 -15.77 6.53 11.72
C VAL A 174 -14.38 7.17 11.62
N PRO A 175 -13.96 7.67 10.44
CA PRO A 175 -12.66 8.30 10.29
C PRO A 175 -12.58 9.64 11.03
N VAL A 176 -11.48 9.83 11.75
CA VAL A 176 -11.06 11.12 12.32
C VAL A 176 -9.71 11.46 11.73
N VAL A 177 -9.50 12.69 11.25
CA VAL A 177 -8.28 13.05 10.53
C VAL A 177 -7.39 14.00 11.32
N PHE A 178 -6.08 13.83 11.17
CA PHE A 178 -5.03 14.71 11.70
C PHE A 178 -3.98 14.98 10.62
N ASP A 179 -3.61 16.25 10.44
CA ASP A 179 -2.44 16.65 9.65
C ASP A 179 -1.80 17.88 10.31
N LYS A 180 -0.49 18.08 10.12
CA LYS A 180 0.18 19.31 10.56
C LYS A 180 -0.27 20.53 9.74
N ASN A 181 -0.81 20.30 8.54
CA ASN A 181 -1.38 21.34 7.70
C ASN A 181 -2.89 21.45 7.92
N HIS A 182 -3.29 22.45 8.71
CA HIS A 182 -4.69 22.74 8.99
C HIS A 182 -5.53 23.06 7.74
N GLU A 183 -4.95 23.61 6.68
CA GLU A 183 -5.68 23.86 5.43
C GLU A 183 -6.08 22.54 4.75
N LEU A 184 -5.17 21.55 4.72
CA LEU A 184 -5.48 20.22 4.21
C LEU A 184 -6.54 19.52 5.05
N MET A 185 -6.46 19.61 6.38
CA MET A 185 -7.49 19.08 7.27
C MET A 185 -8.85 19.69 6.96
N ASN A 186 -8.92 21.01 6.83
CA ASN A 186 -10.17 21.71 6.53
C ASN A 186 -10.75 21.29 5.18
N HIS A 187 -9.92 21.20 4.13
CA HIS A 187 -10.38 20.70 2.83
C HIS A 187 -10.93 19.27 2.94
N VAL A 188 -10.21 18.36 3.58
CA VAL A 188 -10.66 16.96 3.75
C VAL A 188 -11.95 16.89 4.58
N SER A 189 -12.07 17.69 5.64
CA SER A 189 -13.28 17.77 6.46
C SER A 189 -14.48 18.24 5.66
N VAL A 190 -14.31 19.25 4.80
CA VAL A 190 -15.39 19.80 3.98
C VAL A 190 -15.76 18.83 2.85
N ASP A 191 -14.77 18.36 2.10
CA ASP A 191 -14.98 17.53 0.91
C ASP A 191 -15.52 16.14 1.26
N LEU A 192 -15.00 15.55 2.34
CA LEU A 192 -15.35 14.19 2.73
C LEU A 192 -16.32 14.16 3.91
N GLY A 193 -16.55 15.24 4.65
CA GLY A 193 -17.46 15.24 5.80
C GLY A 193 -16.95 14.35 6.93
N VAL A 194 -15.79 14.67 7.50
CA VAL A 194 -15.13 13.89 8.57
C VAL A 194 -14.77 14.76 9.77
N GLN A 195 -14.57 14.12 10.92
CA GLN A 195 -14.16 14.82 12.14
C GLN A 195 -12.66 15.15 12.09
N LEU A 196 -12.30 16.31 12.64
CA LEU A 196 -10.93 16.74 12.80
C LEU A 196 -10.43 16.43 14.20
N LEU A 197 -9.20 15.93 14.31
CA LEU A 197 -8.43 15.92 15.55
C LEU A 197 -7.55 17.16 15.58
N GLU A 198 -7.96 18.23 16.26
CA GLU A 198 -7.17 19.47 16.27
C GLU A 198 -5.95 19.41 17.19
N ASP A 199 -6.01 18.56 18.21
CA ASP A 199 -5.00 18.46 19.26
C ASP A 199 -4.20 17.16 19.13
N LYS A 200 -2.91 17.32 18.84
CA LYS A 200 -1.94 16.23 18.69
C LYS A 200 -1.86 15.35 19.94
N ASP A 201 -2.07 15.90 21.14
CA ASP A 201 -1.98 15.14 22.40
C ASP A 201 -3.12 14.14 22.56
N LYS A 202 -4.17 14.25 21.73
CA LYS A 202 -5.31 13.33 21.70
C LYS A 202 -5.12 12.14 20.77
N ILE A 203 -4.01 12.06 20.02
CA ILE A 203 -3.68 10.90 19.17
C ILE A 203 -3.72 9.60 20.02
N LYS A 204 -3.22 9.67 21.25
CA LYS A 204 -3.20 8.53 22.21
C LYS A 204 -4.57 7.97 22.60
N ASN A 205 -5.67 8.63 22.23
CA ASN A 205 -7.02 8.17 22.53
C ASN A 205 -7.55 7.18 21.48
N TYR A 206 -6.82 6.95 20.39
CA TYR A 206 -7.23 6.09 19.30
C TYR A 206 -6.41 4.79 19.32
N ASP A 207 -7.10 3.66 19.37
CA ASP A 207 -6.52 2.32 19.29
C ASP A 207 -6.44 1.79 17.84
N LEU A 208 -7.02 2.49 16.87
CA LEU A 208 -6.90 2.21 15.44
C LEU A 208 -6.30 3.43 14.72
N VAL A 209 -5.14 3.24 14.10
CA VAL A 209 -4.37 4.31 13.47
C VAL A 209 -3.97 3.92 12.05
N MET A 210 -4.33 4.77 11.09
CA MET A 210 -3.82 4.77 9.73
C MET A 210 -2.79 5.88 9.59
N ASP A 211 -1.53 5.55 9.28
CA ASP A 211 -0.46 6.54 9.14
C ASP A 211 0.00 6.66 7.69
N ALA A 212 -0.52 7.67 7.01
CA ALA A 212 -0.15 8.04 5.64
C ALA A 212 0.74 9.29 5.60
N THR A 213 1.46 9.58 6.68
CA THR A 213 2.40 10.71 6.72
C THR A 213 3.68 10.42 5.93
N SER A 214 4.43 11.48 5.59
CA SER A 214 5.71 11.38 4.87
C SER A 214 6.88 11.91 5.71
N GLU A 215 6.70 11.91 7.03
CA GLU A 215 7.66 12.39 8.01
C GLU A 215 8.02 11.23 8.93
N GLY A 216 9.32 10.99 9.12
CA GLY A 216 9.80 9.83 9.86
C GLY A 216 10.17 10.16 11.30
N LYS A 217 10.08 9.17 12.19
CA LYS A 217 10.56 9.21 13.59
C LYS A 217 10.09 10.40 14.44
N TRP A 218 8.86 10.87 14.24
CA TRP A 218 8.26 11.96 15.03
C TRP A 218 7.24 11.47 16.07
N LEU A 219 6.79 10.21 15.97
CA LEU A 219 5.96 9.57 16.99
C LEU A 219 6.84 8.89 18.03
N HIS A 220 6.76 9.40 19.26
CA HIS A 220 7.52 8.96 20.40
C HIS A 220 6.62 8.32 21.47
N LYS A 221 7.27 7.73 22.49
CA LYS A 221 6.60 7.11 23.63
C LYS A 221 5.55 8.02 24.27
N GLY A 222 4.37 7.46 24.54
CA GLY A 222 3.24 8.15 25.17
C GLY A 222 2.35 8.96 24.22
N MET A 223 2.70 9.04 22.93
CA MET A 223 1.89 9.73 21.92
C MET A 223 0.80 8.84 21.29
N LEU A 224 0.99 7.52 21.31
CA LEU A 224 0.04 6.53 20.80
C LEU A 224 -0.65 5.79 21.96
N HIS A 225 -1.82 5.24 21.68
CA HIS A 225 -2.52 4.38 22.62
C HIS A 225 -1.70 3.09 22.85
N ASP A 226 -1.57 2.61 24.09
CA ASP A 226 -0.74 1.45 24.45
C ASP A 226 -1.09 0.15 23.70
N LYS A 227 -2.32 0.06 23.22
CA LYS A 227 -2.86 -1.08 22.47
C LYS A 227 -3.14 -0.78 21.00
N ALA A 228 -2.64 0.36 20.48
CA ALA A 228 -2.92 0.76 19.11
C ALA A 228 -2.49 -0.31 18.10
N TRP A 229 -3.38 -0.57 17.15
CA TRP A 229 -3.05 -1.16 15.86
C TRP A 229 -2.74 -0.04 14.88
N ILE A 230 -1.62 -0.17 14.19
CA ILE A 230 -1.07 0.85 13.31
C ILE A 230 -0.92 0.25 11.92
N SER A 231 -1.58 0.84 10.94
CA SER A 231 -1.47 0.51 9.53
C SER A 231 -0.84 1.70 8.80
N ALA A 232 0.43 1.58 8.45
CA ALA A 232 1.26 2.71 8.07
C ALA A 232 1.81 2.57 6.63
N PRO A 233 1.08 3.04 5.61
CA PRO A 233 1.64 3.16 4.26
C PRO A 233 2.65 4.32 4.12
N GLY A 234 2.71 5.20 5.11
CA GLY A 234 3.61 6.35 5.13
C GLY A 234 5.09 5.98 5.09
N ILE A 235 5.85 6.67 4.24
CA ILE A 235 7.30 6.47 4.10
C ILE A 235 7.99 7.83 4.12
N PRO A 236 9.06 8.01 4.95
CA PRO A 236 9.56 7.07 5.95
C PRO A 236 8.59 6.87 7.13
N LEU A 237 8.72 5.76 7.85
CA LEU A 237 7.86 5.41 8.99
C LEU A 237 7.92 6.47 10.10
N SER A 238 6.75 6.92 10.58
CA SER A 238 6.65 7.99 11.59
C SER A 238 7.11 7.57 12.99
N LEU A 239 7.05 6.28 13.32
CA LEU A 239 7.52 5.74 14.59
C LEU A 239 9.04 5.84 14.66
N ASP A 240 9.56 6.24 15.83
CA ASP A 240 10.97 6.04 16.13
C ASP A 240 11.30 4.55 16.37
N ASP A 241 12.57 4.26 16.62
CA ASP A 241 13.05 2.88 16.74
C ASP A 241 12.48 2.20 18.01
N GLU A 242 12.34 2.92 19.13
CA GLU A 242 11.74 2.39 20.37
C GLU A 242 10.26 2.02 20.15
N MET A 243 9.49 2.90 19.51
CA MET A 243 8.09 2.67 19.22
C MET A 243 7.91 1.54 18.20
N SER A 244 8.78 1.45 17.20
CA SER A 244 8.74 0.37 16.21
C SER A 244 8.89 -1.00 16.86
N GLU A 245 9.74 -1.13 17.88
CA GLU A 245 9.88 -2.36 18.67
C GLU A 245 8.65 -2.65 19.54
N ILE A 246 8.14 -1.64 20.26
CA ILE A 246 6.96 -1.79 21.13
C ILE A 246 5.73 -2.25 20.33
N TYR A 247 5.55 -1.72 19.13
CA TYR A 247 4.40 -2.02 18.27
C TYR A 247 4.70 -3.07 17.20
N ALA A 248 5.84 -3.77 17.24
CA ALA A 248 6.26 -4.69 16.17
C ALA A 248 5.18 -5.74 15.78
N HIS A 249 4.41 -6.22 16.76
CA HIS A 249 3.32 -7.18 16.57
C HIS A 249 1.96 -6.55 16.25
N ARG A 250 1.89 -5.21 16.19
CA ARG A 250 0.70 -4.41 15.90
C ARG A 250 0.94 -3.32 14.85
N LEU A 251 2.02 -3.44 14.10
CA LEU A 251 2.44 -2.52 13.06
C LEU A 251 2.42 -3.22 11.71
N ILE A 252 1.48 -2.82 10.88
CA ILE A 252 1.39 -3.21 9.47
C ILE A 252 2.10 -2.12 8.67
N HIS A 253 3.28 -2.45 8.15
CA HIS A 253 4.11 -1.54 7.38
C HIS A 253 5.02 -2.34 6.45
N ASP A 254 5.09 -1.89 5.20
CA ASP A 254 6.04 -2.29 4.19
C ASP A 254 6.36 -1.09 3.26
N TYR A 255 7.26 -1.29 2.30
CA TYR A 255 7.67 -0.20 1.40
C TYR A 255 6.93 -0.20 0.06
N LEU A 256 6.43 -1.35 -0.39
CA LEU A 256 5.88 -1.52 -1.73
C LEU A 256 4.88 -2.68 -1.87
N GLU A 257 4.93 -3.65 -0.96
CA GLU A 257 4.30 -4.96 -1.07
C GLU A 257 2.77 -4.89 -1.01
N ILE A 258 2.17 -4.38 0.07
CA ILE A 258 0.70 -4.34 0.22
C ILE A 258 0.05 -3.59 -0.95
N GLY A 259 0.59 -2.42 -1.33
CA GLY A 259 0.08 -1.64 -2.46
C GLY A 259 0.12 -2.44 -3.76
N THR A 260 1.28 -3.04 -4.08
CA THR A 260 1.46 -3.85 -5.30
C THR A 260 0.57 -5.09 -5.32
N LEU A 261 0.38 -5.77 -4.20
CA LEU A 261 -0.49 -6.95 -4.09
C LEU A 261 -1.96 -6.58 -4.31
N THR A 262 -2.42 -5.47 -3.73
CA THR A 262 -3.77 -4.99 -3.97
C THR A 262 -3.95 -4.60 -5.44
N MET A 263 -2.99 -3.92 -6.05
CA MET A 263 -3.03 -3.62 -7.49
C MET A 263 -3.13 -4.90 -8.34
N LEU A 264 -2.32 -5.91 -8.04
CA LEU A 264 -2.32 -7.19 -8.74
C LEU A 264 -3.69 -7.88 -8.67
N GLY A 265 -4.32 -7.89 -7.48
CA GLY A 265 -5.66 -8.45 -7.32
C GLY A 265 -6.74 -7.69 -8.11
N GLU A 266 -6.66 -6.36 -8.23
CA GLU A 266 -7.58 -5.56 -9.05
C GLU A 266 -7.50 -5.95 -10.54
N LEU A 267 -6.32 -6.34 -11.01
CA LEU A 267 -6.16 -6.79 -12.39
C LEU A 267 -6.72 -8.21 -12.63
N CYS A 268 -7.09 -8.95 -11.58
CA CYS A 268 -7.58 -10.32 -11.67
C CYS A 268 -9.10 -10.45 -11.87
N HIS A 269 -9.85 -9.33 -11.84
CA HIS A 269 -11.30 -9.31 -12.09
C HIS A 269 -11.70 -9.89 -13.45
#